data_AF-A0A6B3HF31-F1
#
_entry.id   AF-A0A6B3HF31-F1
#
_cell.length_a   1.000
_cell.length_b   1.000
_cell.length_c   1.000
_cell.angle_alpha   90.00
_cell.angle_beta   90.00
_cell.angle_gamma   90.00
#
_symmetry.space_group_name_H-M   'P 1'
#
loop_
_entity.id
_entity.type
_entity.pdbx_description
1 polymer ?
#
loop_
_entity_poly.entity_id
_entity_poly.type
_entity_poly.pdbx_seq_one_letter_code
_entity_poly.pdbx_strand_id
1 'polypeptide(L)'
;MTVDSASERRFERALASLRGLSVGDALGSQFFVPVNYPLLKQRVLPPGPWQWTDDTEMASSVLAVLAAHGRIDQDALAHSFAENHDFDRGYGPAVNRLLR
;
A
#
# COMPACT_ATOMS: atom_id res chain seq x y z
N MET A 1 -24.17 17.58 -10.59
CA MET A 1 -24.00 16.14 -10.28
C MET A 1 -23.80 16.03 -8.78
N THR A 2 -24.79 15.53 -8.05
CA THR A 2 -24.61 15.19 -6.64
C THR A 2 -23.75 13.94 -6.59
N VAL A 3 -22.52 14.06 -6.12
CA VAL A 3 -21.72 12.89 -5.76
C VAL A 3 -22.59 12.07 -4.80
N ASP A 4 -22.84 10.81 -5.13
CA ASP A 4 -23.68 9.95 -4.30
C ASP A 4 -22.99 9.83 -2.93
N SER A 5 -23.65 10.30 -1.87
CA SER A 5 -23.15 10.27 -0.50
C SER A 5 -22.68 8.87 -0.06
N ALA A 6 -23.20 7.81 -0.69
CA ALA A 6 -22.73 6.46 -0.45
C ALA A 6 -21.33 6.18 -1.03
N SER A 7 -20.99 6.80 -2.17
CA SER A 7 -19.67 6.73 -2.80
C SER A 7 -18.61 7.42 -1.96
N GLU A 8 -18.91 8.62 -1.44
CA GLU A 8 -18.03 9.34 -0.52
C GLU A 8 -17.75 8.51 0.74
N ARG A 9 -18.80 7.98 1.39
CA ARG A 9 -18.64 7.09 2.55
C ARG A 9 -17.84 5.82 2.26
N ARG A 10 -17.94 5.26 1.05
CA ARG A 10 -17.12 4.10 0.63
C ARG A 10 -15.66 4.50 0.49
N PHE A 11 -15.39 5.64 -0.15
CA PHE A 11 -14.03 6.16 -0.30
C PHE A 11 -13.38 6.46 1.05
N GLU A 12 -14.09 7.12 1.98
CA GLU A 12 -13.59 7.40 3.32
C GLU A 12 -13.20 6.12 4.08
N ARG A 13 -14.03 5.07 4.02
CA ARG A 13 -13.71 3.78 4.63
C ARG A 13 -12.50 3.12 3.97
N ALA A 14 -12.40 3.17 2.64
CA ALA A 14 -11.27 2.60 1.93
C ALA A 14 -9.97 3.35 2.25
N LEU A 15 -10.01 4.69 2.34
CA LEU A 15 -8.88 5.51 2.76
C LEU A 15 -8.48 5.24 4.23
N ALA A 16 -9.44 5.05 5.13
CA ALA A 16 -9.17 4.66 6.51
C ALA A 16 -8.50 3.27 6.58
N SER A 17 -8.98 2.32 5.77
CA SER A 17 -8.35 1.00 5.65
C SER A 17 -6.93 1.09 5.10
N LEU A 18 -6.68 1.94 4.08
CA LEU A 18 -5.35 2.16 3.50
C LEU A 18 -4.37 2.76 4.51
N ARG A 19 -4.81 3.70 5.35
CA ARG A 19 -4.00 4.23 6.46
C ARG A 19 -3.67 3.16 7.51
N GLY A 20 -4.59 2.24 7.77
CA GLY A 20 -4.32 1.09 8.63
C GLY A 20 -3.30 0.14 8.01
N LEU A 21 -3.46 -0.16 6.72
CA LEU A 21 -2.51 -0.95 5.95
C LEU A 21 -1.11 -0.34 5.97
N SER A 22 -0.98 0.96 5.71
CA SER A 22 0.33 1.64 5.67
C SER A 22 1.12 1.50 6.98
N VAL A 23 0.42 1.56 8.11
CA VAL A 23 1.04 1.39 9.44
C VAL A 23 1.41 -0.07 9.68
N GLY A 24 0.50 -1.00 9.35
CA GLY A 24 0.71 -2.44 9.52
C GLY A 24 1.85 -2.98 8.65
N ASP A 25 1.90 -2.55 7.39
CA ASP A 25 2.97 -2.82 6.44
C ASP A 25 4.30 -2.24 6.94
N ALA A 26 4.38 -0.92 7.19
CA ALA A 26 5.62 -0.28 7.62
C ALA A 26 6.19 -0.88 8.92
N LEU A 27 5.34 -1.21 9.89
CA LEU A 27 5.76 -1.89 11.13
C LEU A 27 6.12 -3.36 10.87
N GLY A 28 5.28 -4.09 10.14
CA GLY A 28 5.48 -5.51 9.83
C GLY A 28 6.78 -5.75 9.08
N SER A 29 7.11 -4.84 8.15
CA SER A 29 8.32 -4.92 7.33
C SER A 29 9.61 -4.89 8.16
N GLN A 30 9.59 -4.23 9.32
CA GLN A 30 10.72 -4.20 10.25
C GLN A 30 11.07 -5.58 10.77
N PHE A 31 10.13 -6.52 10.78
CA PHE A 31 10.34 -7.90 11.23
C PHE A 31 10.67 -8.87 10.09
N PHE A 32 11.07 -8.38 8.92
CA PHE A 32 11.91 -9.13 7.98
C PHE A 32 13.40 -8.88 8.20
N VAL A 33 13.75 -7.91 9.05
CA VAL A 33 15.13 -7.63 9.48
C VAL A 33 15.44 -8.48 10.73
N PRO A 34 16.35 -9.47 10.65
CA PRO A 34 16.55 -10.43 11.74
C PRO A 34 16.90 -9.82 13.10
N VAL A 35 17.62 -8.69 13.12
CA VAL A 35 18.00 -8.01 14.38
C VAL A 35 16.79 -7.47 15.15
N ASN A 36 15.66 -7.23 14.48
CA ASN A 36 14.44 -6.71 15.11
C ASN A 36 13.56 -7.82 15.75
N TYR A 37 13.81 -9.10 15.47
CA TYR A 37 12.92 -10.19 15.91
C TYR A 37 12.72 -10.27 17.43
N PRO A 38 13.75 -10.05 18.28
CA PRO A 38 13.56 -10.04 19.72
C PRO A 38 12.57 -8.97 20.21
N LEU A 39 12.46 -7.85 19.49
CA LEU A 39 11.59 -6.72 19.85
C LEU A 39 10.11 -7.10 19.82
N LEU A 40 9.71 -8.02 18.93
CA LEU A 40 8.34 -8.51 18.85
C LEU A 40 7.90 -9.20 20.14
N LYS A 41 8.74 -10.08 20.69
CA LYS A 41 8.48 -10.78 21.96
C LYS A 41 8.46 -9.82 23.15
N GLN A 42 9.30 -8.79 23.10
CA GLN A 42 9.40 -7.78 24.15
C GLN A 42 8.33 -6.69 24.05
N ARG A 43 7.53 -6.68 22.98
CA ARG A 43 6.56 -5.62 22.66
C ARG A 43 7.20 -4.22 22.63
N VAL A 44 8.43 -4.16 22.12
CA VAL A 44 9.18 -2.92 21.92
C VAL A 44 9.13 -2.57 20.44
N LEU A 45 8.99 -1.29 20.14
CA LEU A 45 8.97 -0.80 18.76
C LEU A 45 10.41 -0.74 18.20
N PRO A 46 10.64 -1.19 16.95
CA PRO A 46 11.90 -0.92 16.24
C PRO A 46 12.14 0.59 16.10
N PRO A 47 13.40 1.05 15.96
CA PRO A 47 13.67 2.46 15.70
C PRO A 47 13.00 2.91 14.40
N GLY A 48 12.39 4.09 14.41
CA GLY A 48 11.80 4.72 13.22
C GLY A 48 12.77 5.68 12.52
N PRO A 49 12.36 6.30 11.40
CA PRO A 49 11.07 6.13 10.75
C PRO A 49 10.97 4.81 9.95
N TRP A 50 9.78 4.23 9.89
CA TRP A 50 9.52 3.03 9.07
C TRP A 50 8.92 3.42 7.73
N GLN A 51 9.51 2.92 6.66
CA GLN A 51 8.94 3.03 5.32
C GLN A 51 7.94 1.90 5.09
N TRP A 52 6.79 2.25 4.52
CA TRP A 52 5.88 1.32 3.86
C TRP A 52 6.53 0.68 2.60
N THR A 53 6.04 -0.48 2.20
CA THR A 53 6.57 -1.35 1.14
C THR A 53 5.65 -1.37 -0.09
N ASP A 54 5.90 -2.29 -1.02
CA ASP A 54 5.09 -2.52 -2.22
C ASP A 54 3.64 -2.84 -1.89
N ASP A 55 3.35 -3.47 -0.75
CA ASP A 55 1.98 -3.76 -0.30
C ASP A 55 1.12 -2.48 -0.28
N THR A 56 1.63 -1.41 0.33
CA THR A 56 0.85 -0.18 0.42
C THR A 56 0.95 0.70 -0.82
N GLU A 57 2.06 0.66 -1.55
CA GLU A 57 2.18 1.32 -2.87
C GLU A 57 1.13 0.76 -3.84
N MET A 58 1.04 -0.57 -3.97
CA MET A 58 0.04 -1.22 -4.83
C MET A 58 -1.40 -0.96 -4.36
N ALA A 59 -1.67 -1.01 -3.06
CA ALA A 59 -2.99 -0.69 -2.54
C ALA A 59 -3.39 0.77 -2.80
N SER A 60 -2.41 1.69 -2.84
CA SER A 60 -2.64 3.09 -3.18
C SER A 60 -3.05 3.26 -4.64
N SER A 61 -2.40 2.56 -5.58
CA SER A 61 -2.82 2.52 -6.99
C SER A 61 -4.25 2.00 -7.16
N VAL A 62 -4.63 0.95 -6.41
CA VAL A 62 -6.00 0.42 -6.43
C VAL A 62 -7.02 1.49 -5.98
N LEU A 63 -6.76 2.16 -4.86
CA LEU A 63 -7.67 3.20 -4.37
C LEU A 63 -7.73 4.42 -5.31
N ALA A 64 -6.59 4.82 -5.88
CA ALA A 64 -6.51 5.93 -6.83
C ALA A 64 -7.38 5.67 -8.07
N VAL A 65 -7.30 4.47 -8.65
CA VAL A 65 -8.13 4.07 -9.80
C VAL A 65 -9.61 4.02 -9.43
N LEU A 66 -9.95 3.44 -8.26
CA LEU A 66 -11.34 3.43 -7.78
C LEU A 66 -11.90 4.85 -7.61
N ALA A 67 -11.08 5.79 -7.10
CA ALA A 67 -11.48 7.17 -6.91
C ALA A 67 -11.69 7.91 -8.24
N ALA A 68 -10.81 7.68 -9.21
CA ALA A 68 -10.87 8.35 -10.51
C ALA A 68 -11.96 7.79 -11.43
N HIS A 69 -12.18 6.47 -11.42
CA HIS A 69 -13.05 5.79 -12.39
C HIS A 69 -14.35 5.23 -11.79
N GLY A 70 -14.49 5.20 -10.45
CA GLY A 70 -15.64 4.61 -9.75
C GLY A 70 -15.73 3.08 -9.88
N ARG A 71 -14.73 2.45 -10.51
CA ARG A 71 -14.57 1.01 -10.75
C ARG A 71 -13.09 0.69 -10.94
N ILE A 72 -12.72 -0.59 -10.93
CA ILE A 72 -11.39 -1.01 -11.40
C ILE A 72 -11.38 -0.98 -12.92
N ASP A 73 -10.72 0.02 -13.47
CA ASP A 73 -10.28 0.02 -14.87
C ASP A 73 -8.90 -0.66 -14.93
N GLN A 74 -8.82 -1.79 -15.64
CA GLN A 74 -7.62 -2.65 -15.60
C GLN A 74 -6.41 -2.00 -16.28
N ASP A 75 -6.63 -1.26 -17.36
CA ASP A 75 -5.56 -0.60 -18.11
C ASP A 75 -5.03 0.58 -17.29
N ALA A 76 -5.92 1.37 -16.70
CA ALA A 76 -5.52 2.45 -15.80
C ALA A 76 -4.79 1.92 -14.56
N LEU A 77 -5.22 0.78 -14.02
CA LEU A 77 -4.54 0.14 -12.88
C LEU A 77 -3.16 -0.41 -13.24
N ALA A 78 -3.03 -1.07 -14.38
CA ALA A 78 -1.73 -1.54 -14.86
C ALA A 78 -0.76 -0.38 -15.08
N HIS A 79 -1.24 0.72 -15.67
CA HIS A 79 -0.44 1.93 -15.83
C HIS A 79 -0.02 2.52 -14.48
N SER A 80 -0.97 2.66 -13.55
CA SER A 80 -0.68 3.17 -12.20
C SER A 80 0.28 2.28 -11.40
N PHE A 81 0.30 0.97 -11.62
CA PHE A 81 1.32 0.10 -11.04
C PHE A 81 2.70 0.34 -11.64
N ALA A 82 2.80 0.52 -12.95
CA ALA A 82 4.08 0.80 -13.61
C ALA A 82 4.62 2.19 -13.25
N GLU A 83 3.77 3.22 -13.22
CA GLU A 83 4.18 4.59 -12.89
C GLU A 83 4.68 4.74 -11.45
N ASN A 84 4.06 4.04 -10.49
CA ASN A 84 4.44 4.09 -9.08
C ASN A 84 5.40 2.96 -8.68
N HIS A 85 5.92 2.19 -9.65
CA HIS A 85 6.87 1.13 -9.38
C HIS A 85 8.18 1.72 -8.86
N ASP A 86 8.49 1.46 -7.60
CA ASP A 86 9.76 1.80 -6.97
C ASP A 86 10.49 0.51 -6.56
N PHE A 87 11.64 0.26 -7.17
CA PHE A 87 12.42 -0.95 -6.95
C PHE A 87 12.85 -1.12 -5.48
N ASP A 88 13.00 -0.03 -4.73
CA ASP A 88 13.46 -0.05 -3.35
C ASP A 88 12.32 -0.36 -2.35
N ARG A 89 11.07 -0.51 -2.82
CA ARG A 89 9.89 -0.84 -2.00
C ARG A 89 9.74 -2.31 -1.64
N GLY A 90 10.62 -3.19 -2.11
CA GLY A 90 10.58 -4.61 -1.73
C GLY A 90 9.75 -5.52 -2.65
N TYR A 91 9.38 -5.03 -3.84
CA TYR A 91 8.68 -5.83 -4.85
C TYR A 91 9.36 -7.19 -5.11
N GLY A 92 8.53 -8.22 -5.21
CA GLY A 92 8.99 -9.55 -5.60
C GLY A 92 9.68 -9.57 -6.97
N PRO A 93 10.66 -10.48 -7.20
CA PRO A 93 11.43 -10.52 -8.46
C PRO A 93 10.59 -10.67 -9.73
N ALA A 94 9.41 -11.30 -9.64
CA ALA A 94 8.49 -11.44 -10.77
C ALA A 94 7.83 -10.11 -11.14
N VAL A 95 7.34 -9.36 -10.15
CA VAL A 95 6.68 -8.07 -10.35
C VAL A 95 7.67 -7.03 -10.86
N ASN A 96 8.88 -7.01 -10.30
CA ASN A 96 9.99 -6.18 -10.78
C ASN A 96 10.35 -6.38 -12.26
N ARG A 97 10.07 -7.56 -12.84
CA ARG A 97 10.28 -7.82 -14.27
C ARG A 97 9.09 -7.41 -15.12
N LEU A 98 7.89 -7.47 -14.55
CA LEU A 98 6.63 -7.20 -15.25
C LEU A 98 6.36 -5.70 -15.39
N LEU A 99 6.70 -4.91 -14.36
CA LEU A 99 6.39 -3.46 -14.29
C LEU A 99 7.51 -2.55 -14.83
N ARG A 100 8.58 -3.15 -15.36
CA ARG A 100 9.65 -2.42 -16.06
C ARG A 100 9.28 -2.06 -17.48
#